data_AF-A0A956PAR6-F1
#
_entry.id   AF-A0A956PAR6-F1
#
_cell.length_a   1.000
_cell.length_b   1.000
_cell.length_c   1.000
_cell.angle_alpha   90.00
_cell.angle_beta   90.00
_cell.angle_gamma   90.00
#
_symmetry.space_group_name_H-M   'P 1'
#
loop_
_entity.id
_entity.type
_entity.pdbx_description
1 polymer ?
#
loop_
_entity_poly.entity_id
_entity_poly.type
_entity_poly.pdbx_seq_one_letter_code
_entity_poly.pdbx_strand_id
1 'polypeptide(L)' 'ARLMRQLRDPDHFSGKCGVCAYREVCGGSRARAYAMTGDPLGSDPSCAHIPPPPEARAEAIAL' A
#
# COMPACT_ATOMS: atom_id res chain seq x y z
N ALA A 1 -12.39 16.20 -4.49
CA ALA A 1 -12.56 14.76 -4.75
C ALA A 1 -11.93 13.94 -3.61
N ARG A 2 -12.70 13.09 -2.91
CA ARG A 2 -12.24 12.29 -1.75
C ARG A 2 -11.17 11.26 -2.12
N LEU A 3 -11.42 10.51 -3.21
CA LEU A 3 -10.51 9.47 -3.68
C LEU A 3 -9.09 9.99 -3.96
N MET A 4 -8.97 11.15 -4.62
CA MET A 4 -7.66 11.73 -4.95
C MET A 4 -6.83 12.10 -3.71
N ARG A 5 -7.47 12.31 -2.54
CA ARG A 5 -6.75 12.49 -1.27
C ARG A 5 -6.25 11.16 -0.74
N GLN A 6 -7.11 10.14 -0.75
CA GLN A 6 -6.77 8.79 -0.27
C GLN A 6 -5.65 8.15 -1.12
N LEU A 7 -5.61 8.42 -2.43
CA LEU A 7 -4.54 7.93 -3.31
C LEU A 7 -3.15 8.50 -3.00
N ARG A 8 -3.08 9.59 -2.22
CA ARG A 8 -1.82 10.24 -1.79
C ARG A 8 -1.47 9.95 -0.34
N ASP A 9 -2.30 9.17 0.34
CA ASP A 9 -2.18 8.87 1.75
C ASP A 9 -2.08 7.35 1.93
N PRO A 10 -0.86 6.82 2.12
CA PRO A 10 -0.63 5.39 2.25
C PRO A 10 -1.31 4.73 3.45
N ASP A 11 -1.80 5.49 4.44
CA ASP A 11 -2.63 4.94 5.53
C ASP A 11 -3.96 4.38 5.03
N HIS A 12 -4.37 4.76 3.83
CA HIS A 12 -5.56 4.22 3.19
C HIS A 12 -5.31 2.97 2.36
N PHE A 13 -4.05 2.53 2.19
CA PHE A 13 -3.74 1.37 1.36
C PHE A 13 -3.98 0.06 2.12
N SER A 14 -4.51 -0.94 1.42
CA SER A 14 -4.79 -2.27 1.97
C SER A 14 -3.78 -3.32 1.49
N GLY A 15 -3.73 -4.45 2.21
CA GLY A 15 -2.84 -5.57 1.91
C GLY A 15 -1.36 -5.24 2.11
N LYS A 16 -0.48 -5.86 1.30
CA LYS A 16 0.98 -5.66 1.39
C LYS A 16 1.39 -4.20 1.28
N CYS A 17 0.71 -3.40 0.44
CA CYS A 17 1.03 -1.98 0.28
C CYS A 17 0.71 -1.16 1.54
N GLY A 18 -0.24 -1.58 2.38
CA GLY A 18 -0.58 -0.89 3.63
C GLY A 18 0.48 -1.04 4.72
N VAL A 19 1.18 -2.17 4.74
CA VAL A 19 2.20 -2.51 5.76
C VAL A 19 3.64 -2.39 5.28
N CYS A 20 3.86 -2.26 3.97
CA CYS A 20 5.20 -2.16 3.38
C CYS A 20 5.98 -0.94 3.88
N ALA A 21 7.27 -1.12 4.19
CA ALA A 21 8.16 -0.02 4.60
C ALA A 21 8.36 1.03 3.51
N TYR A 22 8.20 0.65 2.23
CA TYR A 22 8.35 1.55 1.08
C TYR A 22 7.07 2.26 0.67
N ARG A 23 5.96 2.13 1.41
CA ARG A 23 4.65 2.62 0.95
C ARG A 23 4.57 4.14 0.75
N GLU A 24 5.40 4.91 1.45
CA GLU A 24 5.47 6.38 1.33
C GLU A 24 6.12 6.83 0.01
N VAL A 25 7.03 6.02 -0.55
CA VAL A 25 7.80 6.36 -1.76
C VAL A 25 7.36 5.57 -2.99
N CYS A 26 6.95 4.32 -2.82
CA CYS A 26 6.53 3.43 -3.89
C CYS A 26 5.01 3.30 -3.96
N GLY A 27 4.38 2.87 -2.86
CA GLY A 27 2.93 2.64 -2.75
C GLY A 27 2.33 1.57 -3.69
N GLY A 28 3.05 1.16 -4.75
CA GLY A 28 2.55 0.34 -5.85
C GLY A 28 1.72 1.14 -6.86
N SER A 29 1.45 0.56 -8.04
CA SER A 29 0.61 1.20 -9.06
C SER A 29 -0.88 1.18 -8.67
N ARG A 30 -1.44 2.36 -8.37
CA ARG A 30 -2.87 2.49 -8.00
C ARG A 30 -3.79 2.26 -9.19
N ALA A 31 -3.36 2.69 -10.38
CA ALA A 31 -4.06 2.43 -11.63
C ALA A 31 -4.18 0.93 -11.92
N ARG A 32 -3.10 0.16 -11.70
CA ARG A 32 -3.12 -1.30 -11.89
C ARG A 32 -3.98 -2.01 -10.85
N ALA A 33 -3.89 -1.61 -9.58
CA ALA A 33 -4.75 -2.15 -8.52
C ALA A 33 -6.23 -2.01 -8.92
N TYR A 34 -6.64 -0.82 -9.37
CA TYR A 34 -8.01 -0.61 -9.84
C TYR A 34 -8.36 -1.44 -11.09
N ALA A 35 -7.50 -1.43 -12.12
CA ALA A 35 -7.77 -2.12 -13.38
C ALA A 35 -7.93 -3.65 -13.21
N MET A 36 -7.21 -4.24 -12.25
CA MET A 36 -7.21 -5.70 -12.04
C MET A 36 -8.19 -6.17 -10.97
N THR A 37 -8.53 -5.33 -9.99
CA THR A 37 -9.29 -5.76 -8.81
C THR A 37 -10.55 -4.93 -8.54
N GLY A 38 -10.68 -3.77 -9.18
CA GLY A 38 -11.70 -2.78 -8.84
C GLY A 38 -11.40 -1.96 -7.57
N ASP A 39 -10.36 -2.30 -6.81
CA ASP A 39 -9.94 -1.56 -5.61
C ASP A 39 -8.71 -0.68 -5.91
N PRO A 40 -8.86 0.65 -6.01
CA PRO A 40 -7.73 1.56 -6.25
C PRO A 40 -6.83 1.76 -5.02
N LEU A 41 -7.30 1.39 -3.82
CA LEU A 41 -6.55 1.42 -2.56
C LEU A 41 -5.91 0.06 -2.24
N GLY A 42 -6.21 -0.95 -3.05
CA GLY A 42 -5.66 -2.29 -2.97
C GLY A 42 -4.16 -2.38 -3.23
N SER A 43 -3.61 -3.55 -2.94
CA SER A 43 -2.22 -3.85 -3.28
C SER A 43 -2.00 -3.96 -4.79
N ASP A 44 -0.83 -3.54 -5.27
CA ASP A 44 -0.45 -3.76 -6.67
C ASP A 44 -0.18 -5.27 -6.93
N PRO A 45 -0.99 -5.95 -7.78
CA PRO A 45 -0.84 -7.39 -8.01
C PRO A 45 0.48 -7.76 -8.70
N SER A 46 1.15 -6.81 -9.37
CA SER A 46 2.40 -7.05 -10.09
C SER A 46 3.66 -6.92 -9.23
N CYS A 47 3.54 -6.34 -8.04
CA CYS A 47 4.69 -6.13 -7.16
C CYS A 47 5.18 -7.48 -6.58
N ALA A 48 6.44 -7.85 -6.84
CA ALA A 48 7.03 -9.10 -6.35
C ALA A 48 7.54 -9.02 -4.90
N HIS A 49 7.61 -7.83 -4.31
CA HIS A 49 8.09 -7.64 -2.94
C HIS A 49 7.06 -8.16 -1.92
N ILE A 50 7.54 -8.97 -0.98
CA ILE A 50 6.76 -9.49 0.15
C ILE A 50 7.28 -8.77 1.40
N PRO A 51 6.50 -7.86 2.00
CA PRO A 51 6.90 -7.23 3.25
C PRO A 51 6.87 -8.26 4.40
N PRO A 52 7.62 -8.02 5.48
CA PRO A 52 7.48 -8.82 6.70
C PRO A 52 6.05 -8.70 7.25
N PRO A 53 5.63 -9.63 8.13
CA PRO A 53 4.30 -9.57 8.72
C PRO A 53 4.05 -8.25 9.46
N PRO A 54 2.78 -7.82 9.60
CA PRO A 54 2.43 -6.50 10.10
C PRO A 54 3.02 -6.18 11.48
N GLU A 55 3.15 -7.17 12.37
CA GLU A 55 3.79 -7.03 13.67
C GLU A 55 5.23 -6.46 13.59
N ALA A 56 6.00 -6.82 12.56
CA ALA A 56 7.38 -6.37 12.39
C ALA A 56 7.50 -4.86 12.09
N ARG A 57 6.44 -4.23 11.53
CA ARG A 57 6.44 -2.78 11.26
C ARG A 57 6.18 -1.96 12.52
N ALA A 58 5.33 -2.43 13.43
CA ALA A 58 5.06 -1.73 14.67
C ALA A 58 6.35 -1.57 15.50
N GLU A 59 7.19 -2.61 15.50
CA GLU A 59 8.50 -2.58 16.17
C GLU A 59 9.51 -1.65 15.46
N ALA A 60 9.50 -1.59 14.12
CA ALA A 60 10.43 -0.75 13.35
C ALA A 60 10.14 0.76 13.43
N ILE A 61 8.89 1.17 13.72
CA ILE A 61 8.50 2.59 13.86
C ILE A 61 8.61 3.07 15.31
N ALA A 62 8.67 2.15 16.28
CA ALA A 62 8.76 2.47 17.70
C ALA A 62 10.20 2.77 18.20
N LEU A 63 11.19 2.79 17.31
CA LEU A 63 12.59 3.14 17.57
C LEU A 63 12.95 4.50 16.97
#